data_AF-A0A4Y8XU89-F1
#
_entry.id   AF-A0A4Y8XU89-F1
#
_cell.length_a   1.000
_cell.length_b   1.000
_cell.length_c   1.000
_cell.angle_alpha   90.00
_cell.angle_beta   90.00
_cell.angle_gamma   90.00
#
_symmetry.space_group_name_H-M   'P 1'
#
loop_
_entity.id
_entity.type
_entity.pdbx_description
1 polymer ?
#
loop_
_entity_poly.entity_id
_entity_poly.type
_entity_poly.pdbx_seq_one_letter_code
_entity_poly.pdbx_strand_id
1 'polypeptide(L)'
;MPKSTEPTSAGPSQALVKWAGDMCEATELFKTTKANSAIGVKGIADPLNEAPIGAELIAIGYLWDTSSALDKVAKGLASVGARSSGIATADRLHDGMTKEVARVRPMVTALTGSGPRTGTGEDSVGRAEHVGELIASLRMPKPDLTALAARQPKLSAAYRTAPECAPPERLPTAADGTDAGACKDGACEILVTKQTHLAIGEWQVGVSLSETKATVRNNDPAGAVGEVWLTAGGTGSFGRADGRELAIKAVAVDKDGAVLKFRTK
;
A
#
# COMPACT_ATOMS: atom_id res chain seq x y z
N MET A 1 32.86 -32.69 41.49
CA MET A 1 32.35 -32.51 40.11
C MET A 1 31.35 -31.37 40.12
N PRO A 2 31.66 -30.20 39.52
CA PRO A 2 30.72 -29.09 39.43
C PRO A 2 29.58 -29.45 38.48
N LYS A 3 28.35 -29.24 38.92
CA LYS A 3 27.12 -29.48 38.18
C LYS A 3 27.02 -28.39 37.10
N SER A 4 27.18 -28.76 35.83
CA SER A 4 26.91 -27.86 34.70
C SER A 4 25.44 -27.45 34.76
N THR A 5 25.17 -26.20 35.11
CA THR A 5 23.89 -25.54 34.87
C THR A 5 23.74 -25.40 33.36
N GLU A 6 22.88 -26.24 32.77
CA GLU A 6 22.36 -26.00 31.42
C GLU A 6 21.76 -24.58 31.40
N PRO A 7 22.16 -23.72 30.45
CA PRO A 7 21.56 -22.40 30.33
C PRO A 7 20.09 -22.59 29.97
N THR A 8 19.22 -22.19 30.89
CA THR A 8 17.79 -22.03 30.66
C THR A 8 17.60 -21.33 29.32
N SER A 9 16.83 -21.95 28.43
CA SER A 9 16.51 -21.42 27.11
C SER A 9 15.80 -20.07 27.26
N ALA A 10 16.58 -19.00 27.37
CA ALA A 10 16.07 -17.64 27.36
C ALA A 10 15.54 -17.38 25.95
N GLY A 11 14.31 -16.86 25.87
CA GLY A 11 13.67 -16.51 24.60
C GLY A 11 14.50 -15.53 23.74
N PRO A 12 13.99 -15.16 22.55
CA PRO A 12 14.69 -14.21 21.70
C PRO A 12 14.89 -12.88 22.44
N SER A 13 16.01 -12.21 22.21
CA SER A 13 16.24 -10.90 22.79
C SER A 13 15.21 -9.90 22.24
N GLN A 14 14.77 -8.95 23.08
CA GLN A 14 13.84 -7.90 22.64
C GLN A 14 14.38 -7.10 21.45
N ALA A 15 15.70 -6.91 21.37
CA ALA A 15 16.36 -6.27 20.23
C ALA A 15 16.17 -7.06 18.92
N LEU A 16 16.29 -8.39 18.97
CA LEU A 16 16.08 -9.22 17.77
C LEU A 16 14.60 -9.32 17.40
N VAL A 17 13.68 -9.36 18.38
CA VAL A 17 12.23 -9.28 18.12
C VAL A 17 11.89 -7.98 17.42
N LYS A 18 12.38 -6.84 17.93
CA LYS A 18 12.18 -5.55 17.29
C LYS A 18 12.79 -5.47 15.89
N TRP A 19 14.01 -5.98 15.71
CA TRP A 19 14.64 -6.04 14.39
C TRP A 19 13.79 -6.86 13.41
N ALA A 20 13.25 -8.00 13.83
CA ALA A 20 12.41 -8.84 12.98
C ALA A 20 11.11 -8.12 12.59
N GLY A 21 10.45 -7.46 13.55
CA GLY A 21 9.25 -6.65 13.30
C GLY A 21 9.50 -5.51 12.31
N ASP A 22 10.55 -4.70 12.54
CA ASP A 22 10.93 -3.60 11.65
C ASP A 22 11.27 -4.14 10.22
N MET A 23 11.87 -5.33 10.11
CA MET A 23 12.14 -5.98 8.82
C MET A 23 10.91 -6.55 8.12
N CYS A 24 9.92 -7.06 8.87
CA CYS A 24 8.64 -7.49 8.31
C CYS A 24 7.90 -6.30 7.72
N GLU A 25 7.80 -5.20 8.45
CA GLU A 25 7.19 -3.96 7.96
C GLU A 25 7.89 -3.44 6.70
N ALA A 26 9.23 -3.37 6.70
CA ALA A 26 10.00 -2.94 5.52
C ALA A 26 9.82 -3.86 4.31
N THR A 27 9.74 -5.18 4.54
CA THR A 27 9.50 -6.19 3.49
C THR A 27 8.12 -6.05 2.87
N GLU A 28 7.08 -5.84 3.70
CA GLU A 28 5.73 -5.62 3.21
C GLU A 28 5.61 -4.28 2.49
N LEU A 29 6.16 -3.18 3.02
CA LEU A 29 6.21 -1.89 2.32
C LEU A 29 6.88 -1.99 0.96
N PHE A 30 7.96 -2.75 0.85
CA PHE A 30 8.65 -3.00 -0.43
C PHE A 30 7.73 -3.73 -1.42
N LYS A 31 7.06 -4.81 -1.00
CA LYS A 31 6.13 -5.57 -1.84
C LYS A 31 4.95 -4.70 -2.29
N THR A 32 4.33 -4.00 -1.34
CA THR A 32 3.20 -3.11 -1.61
C THR A 32 3.55 -1.97 -2.53
N THR A 33 4.74 -1.38 -2.41
CA THR A 33 5.21 -0.36 -3.34
C THR A 33 5.27 -0.90 -4.77
N LYS A 34 5.77 -2.13 -4.96
CA LYS A 34 5.82 -2.77 -6.27
C LYS A 34 4.43 -3.08 -6.83
N ALA A 35 3.56 -3.66 -6.01
CA ALA A 35 2.20 -4.02 -6.42
C ALA A 35 1.37 -2.78 -6.78
N ASN A 36 1.37 -1.76 -5.92
CA ASN A 36 0.66 -0.51 -6.16
C ASN A 36 1.21 0.23 -7.38
N SER A 37 2.53 0.16 -7.62
CA SER A 37 3.12 0.75 -8.82
C SER A 37 2.59 0.08 -10.10
N ALA A 38 2.51 -1.25 -10.13
CA ALA A 38 1.95 -1.99 -11.26
C ALA A 38 0.46 -1.65 -11.50
N ILE A 39 -0.33 -1.52 -10.43
CA ILE A 39 -1.74 -1.09 -10.51
C ILE A 39 -1.83 0.33 -11.07
N GLY A 40 -0.99 1.25 -10.59
CA GLY A 40 -0.95 2.64 -11.04
C GLY A 40 -0.63 2.78 -12.52
N VAL A 41 0.41 2.10 -13.00
CA VAL A 41 0.78 2.09 -14.44
C VAL A 41 -0.37 1.57 -15.29
N LYS A 42 -1.03 0.48 -14.86
CA LYS A 42 -2.20 -0.05 -15.57
C LYS A 42 -3.33 0.98 -15.62
N GLY A 43 -3.60 1.69 -14.52
CA GLY A 43 -4.64 2.71 -14.46
C GLY A 43 -4.36 3.95 -15.32
N ILE A 44 -3.09 4.21 -15.66
CA ILE A 44 -2.71 5.27 -16.60
C ILE A 44 -2.94 4.80 -18.05
N ALA A 45 -2.55 3.55 -18.36
CA ALA A 45 -2.66 2.99 -19.71
C ALA A 45 -4.11 2.64 -20.11
N ASP A 46 -4.93 2.25 -19.14
CA ASP A 46 -6.33 1.90 -19.30
C ASP A 46 -7.18 2.67 -18.28
N PRO A 47 -7.33 4.00 -18.46
CA PRO A 47 -8.13 4.80 -17.55
C PRO A 47 -9.58 4.32 -17.66
N LEU A 48 -10.28 4.28 -16.53
CA LEU A 48 -11.72 4.07 -16.52
C LEU A 48 -12.39 4.98 -17.58
N ASN A 49 -13.14 4.39 -18.52
CA ASN A 49 -13.75 5.04 -19.69
C ASN A 49 -14.60 6.29 -19.40
N GLU A 50 -14.88 6.57 -18.13
CA GLU A 50 -15.70 7.68 -17.64
C GLU A 50 -14.88 8.72 -16.86
N ALA A 51 -13.56 8.73 -16.98
CA ALA A 51 -12.72 9.67 -16.26
C ALA A 51 -12.65 11.05 -16.95
N PRO A 52 -13.30 12.12 -16.46
CA PRO A 52 -13.06 13.48 -16.97
C PRO A 52 -11.66 14.01 -16.60
N ILE A 53 -10.92 13.25 -15.81
CA ILE A 53 -9.53 13.51 -15.40
C ILE A 53 -8.65 12.76 -16.41
N GLY A 54 -7.98 13.48 -17.31
CA GLY A 54 -7.13 12.85 -18.34
C GLY A 54 -5.99 12.03 -17.75
N ALA A 55 -5.45 11.08 -18.53
CA ALA A 55 -4.35 10.19 -18.13
C ALA A 55 -3.14 10.93 -17.54
N GLU A 56 -2.91 12.18 -17.96
CA GLU A 56 -1.87 13.06 -17.45
C GLU A 56 -1.99 13.33 -15.94
N LEU A 57 -3.19 13.61 -15.45
CA LEU A 57 -3.41 13.89 -14.03
C LEU A 57 -3.31 12.61 -13.18
N ILE A 58 -3.73 11.47 -13.73
CA ILE A 58 -3.51 10.15 -13.11
C ILE A 58 -2.00 9.88 -12.99
N ALA A 59 -1.25 10.16 -14.06
CA ALA A 59 0.19 9.99 -14.10
C ALA A 59 0.92 10.90 -13.09
N ILE A 60 0.49 12.15 -12.93
CA ILE A 60 1.04 13.06 -11.92
C ILE A 60 0.80 12.52 -10.50
N GLY A 61 -0.42 12.07 -10.19
CA GLY A 61 -0.75 11.47 -8.89
C GLY A 61 0.09 10.23 -8.62
N TYR A 62 0.22 9.35 -9.62
CA TYR A 62 1.06 8.17 -9.56
C TYR A 62 2.54 8.48 -9.27
N LEU A 63 3.11 9.47 -9.97
CA LEU A 63 4.51 9.86 -9.80
C LEU A 63 4.78 10.32 -8.36
N TRP A 64 3.89 11.14 -7.81
CA TRP A 64 3.98 11.61 -6.42
C TRP A 64 3.86 10.46 -5.41
N ASP A 65 2.82 9.65 -5.54
CA ASP A 65 2.53 8.55 -4.62
C ASP A 65 3.65 7.51 -4.62
N THR A 66 4.16 7.15 -5.80
CA THR A 66 5.24 6.17 -5.95
C THR A 66 6.56 6.68 -5.37
N SER A 67 6.89 7.95 -5.59
CA SER A 67 8.07 8.59 -4.98
C SER A 67 7.99 8.58 -3.46
N SER A 68 6.84 8.97 -2.91
CA SER A 68 6.57 8.97 -1.46
C SER A 68 6.65 7.56 -0.86
N ALA A 69 6.09 6.55 -1.55
CA ALA A 69 6.14 5.17 -1.12
C ALA A 69 7.58 4.64 -1.07
N LEU A 70 8.39 4.93 -2.09
CA LEU A 70 9.79 4.53 -2.13
C LEU A 70 10.62 5.19 -1.02
N ASP A 71 10.33 6.46 -0.71
CA ASP A 71 10.93 7.17 0.43
C ASP A 71 10.56 6.53 1.77
N LYS A 72 9.32 6.06 1.94
CA LYS A 72 8.90 5.31 3.13
C LYS A 72 9.65 3.99 3.27
N VAL A 73 9.82 3.24 2.18
CA VAL A 73 10.63 2.00 2.18
C VAL A 73 12.08 2.30 2.59
N ALA A 74 12.69 3.35 2.02
CA ALA A 74 14.05 3.75 2.36
C ALA A 74 14.20 4.12 3.85
N LYS A 75 13.23 4.85 4.42
CA LYS A 75 13.21 5.19 5.86
C LYS A 75 13.01 3.96 6.74
N GLY A 76 12.14 3.04 6.36
CA GLY A 76 11.93 1.77 7.06
C GLY A 76 13.22 0.95 7.14
N LEU A 77 13.91 0.77 6.01
CA LEU A 77 15.19 0.09 5.96
C LEU A 77 16.26 0.80 6.79
N ALA A 78 16.40 2.13 6.67
CA ALA A 78 17.35 2.88 7.49
C ALA A 78 17.09 2.72 9.01
N SER A 79 15.83 2.59 9.41
CA SER A 79 15.43 2.38 10.82
C SER A 79 15.83 0.99 11.32
N VAL A 80 15.76 -0.03 10.46
CA VAL A 80 16.30 -1.37 10.76
C VAL A 80 17.82 -1.31 10.91
N GLY A 81 18.52 -0.71 9.95
CA GLY A 81 19.99 -0.69 9.87
C GLY A 81 20.69 -0.02 11.05
N ALA A 82 19.97 0.80 11.83
CA ALA A 82 20.46 1.33 13.10
C ALA A 82 20.74 0.23 14.14
N ARG A 83 20.28 -1.01 13.92
CA ARG A 83 20.46 -2.16 14.80
C ARG A 83 20.90 -3.38 13.99
N SER A 84 22.03 -3.99 14.32
CA SER A 84 22.38 -5.32 13.76
C SER A 84 21.51 -6.39 14.42
N SER A 85 21.09 -7.39 13.63
CA SER A 85 20.43 -8.59 14.16
C SER A 85 21.39 -9.51 14.94
N GLY A 86 22.71 -9.33 14.76
CA GLY A 86 23.72 -10.29 15.21
C GLY A 86 23.72 -11.59 14.40
N ILE A 87 22.97 -11.67 13.30
CA ILE A 87 22.86 -12.83 12.41
C ILE A 87 23.29 -12.38 11.01
N ALA A 88 24.51 -12.75 10.61
CA ALA A 88 25.13 -12.28 9.37
C ALA A 88 24.29 -12.53 8.10
N THR A 89 23.49 -13.60 8.05
CA THR A 89 22.60 -13.87 6.90
C THR A 89 21.40 -12.92 6.85
N ALA A 90 20.89 -12.50 8.01
CA ALA A 90 19.78 -11.57 8.14
C ALA A 90 20.22 -10.13 7.87
N ASP A 91 21.41 -9.75 8.36
CA ASP A 91 22.02 -8.45 8.04
C ASP A 91 22.29 -8.31 6.53
N ARG A 92 22.75 -9.37 5.86
CA ARG A 92 22.90 -9.37 4.39
C ARG A 92 21.59 -9.18 3.62
N LEU A 93 20.44 -9.67 4.14
CA LEU A 93 19.15 -9.42 3.52
C LEU A 93 18.80 -7.92 3.58
N HIS A 94 18.93 -7.33 4.77
CA HIS A 94 18.73 -5.89 4.98
C HIS A 94 19.62 -5.05 4.05
N ASP A 95 20.91 -5.37 3.96
CA ASP A 95 21.86 -4.65 3.12
C ASP A 95 21.52 -4.78 1.64
N GLY A 96 21.09 -5.98 1.21
CA GLY A 96 20.63 -6.23 -0.15
C GLY A 96 19.41 -5.39 -0.51
N MET A 97 18.41 -5.30 0.37
CA MET A 97 17.23 -4.47 0.15
C MET A 97 17.59 -2.98 0.11
N THR A 98 18.44 -2.53 1.02
CA THR A 98 18.93 -1.14 1.07
C THR A 98 19.64 -0.77 -0.22
N LYS A 99 20.48 -1.66 -0.75
CA LYS A 99 21.19 -1.46 -2.02
C LYS A 99 20.24 -1.34 -3.21
N GLU A 100 19.20 -2.16 -3.28
CA GLU A 100 18.21 -2.09 -4.36
C GLU A 100 17.42 -0.78 -4.33
N VAL A 101 16.97 -0.35 -3.16
CA VAL A 101 16.27 0.93 -2.99
C VAL A 101 17.21 2.10 -3.33
N ALA A 102 18.44 2.09 -2.84
CA ALA A 102 19.43 3.13 -3.13
C ALA A 102 19.78 3.23 -4.62
N ARG A 103 19.71 2.11 -5.36
CA ARG A 103 19.91 2.09 -6.82
C ARG A 103 18.78 2.80 -7.57
N VAL A 104 17.52 2.57 -7.18
CA VAL A 104 16.33 3.04 -7.91
C VAL A 104 15.90 4.44 -7.51
N ARG A 105 15.96 4.76 -6.22
CA ARG A 105 15.47 6.01 -5.63
C ARG A 105 15.95 7.30 -6.32
N PRO A 106 17.25 7.50 -6.64
CA PRO A 106 17.68 8.73 -7.32
C PRO A 106 17.09 8.86 -8.73
N MET A 107 16.88 7.75 -9.43
CA MET A 107 16.28 7.76 -10.78
C MET A 107 14.80 8.15 -10.71
N VAL A 108 14.05 7.57 -9.76
CA VAL A 108 12.65 7.95 -9.50
C VAL A 108 12.57 9.43 -9.11
N THR A 109 13.43 9.90 -8.21
CA THR A 109 13.47 11.30 -7.78
C THR A 109 13.69 12.25 -8.97
N ALA A 110 14.58 11.89 -9.90
CA ALA A 110 14.85 12.69 -11.09
C ALA A 110 13.63 12.76 -12.04
N LEU A 111 12.83 11.70 -12.13
CA LEU A 111 11.62 11.64 -12.96
C LEU A 111 10.40 12.29 -12.28
N THR A 112 10.40 12.40 -10.95
CA THR A 112 9.27 12.95 -10.18
C THR A 112 9.48 14.40 -9.75
N GLY A 113 10.73 14.87 -9.71
CA GLY A 113 11.07 16.21 -9.21
C GLY A 113 10.82 17.33 -10.22
N SER A 114 10.41 18.50 -9.73
CA SER A 114 10.12 19.72 -10.50
C SER A 114 11.38 20.50 -10.92
N GLY A 115 12.46 19.79 -11.25
CA GLY A 115 13.73 20.42 -11.61
C GLY A 115 13.58 21.28 -12.88
N PRO A 116 14.45 22.28 -13.11
CA PRO A 116 14.42 23.12 -14.32
C PRO A 116 14.61 22.34 -15.64
N ARG A 117 14.88 21.03 -15.55
CA ARG A 117 14.96 20.09 -16.67
C ARG A 117 13.66 19.38 -16.99
N THR A 118 12.70 19.32 -16.07
CA THR A 118 11.36 18.80 -16.37
C THR A 118 10.54 19.96 -16.90
N GLY A 119 10.65 20.20 -18.21
CA GLY A 119 9.90 21.25 -18.88
C GLY A 119 8.42 21.16 -18.49
N THR A 120 7.77 22.29 -18.30
CA THR A 120 6.36 22.44 -17.88
C THR A 120 5.33 21.90 -18.89
N GLY A 121 5.75 21.00 -19.79
CA GLY A 121 4.94 20.28 -20.76
C GLY A 121 5.50 18.90 -21.14
N GLU A 122 6.40 18.32 -20.33
CA GLU A 122 6.88 16.95 -20.56
C GLU A 122 5.81 15.91 -20.21
N ASP A 123 5.64 14.95 -21.11
CA ASP A 123 4.81 13.74 -21.05
C ASP A 123 4.83 13.04 -19.68
N SER A 124 3.87 13.34 -18.79
CA SER A 124 3.81 12.69 -17.47
C SER A 124 3.49 11.22 -17.57
N VAL A 125 2.75 10.80 -18.61
CA VAL A 125 2.46 9.40 -18.91
C VAL A 125 3.77 8.64 -19.16
N GLY A 126 4.62 9.11 -20.09
CA GLY A 126 5.91 8.49 -20.36
C GLY A 126 6.85 8.47 -19.14
N ARG A 127 6.85 9.52 -18.30
CA ARG A 127 7.60 9.51 -17.03
C ARG A 127 7.04 8.48 -16.05
N ALA A 128 5.73 8.37 -15.94
CA ALA A 128 5.08 7.41 -15.06
C ALA A 128 5.36 5.96 -15.48
N GLU A 129 5.34 5.68 -16.78
CA GLU A 129 5.74 4.38 -17.33
C GLU A 129 7.19 4.04 -16.94
N HIS A 130 8.13 4.97 -17.15
CA HIS A 130 9.54 4.77 -16.77
C HIS A 130 9.70 4.55 -15.26
N VAL A 131 9.02 5.33 -14.41
CA VAL A 131 9.02 5.09 -12.96
C VAL A 131 8.46 3.70 -12.64
N GLY A 132 7.40 3.27 -13.32
CA GLY A 132 6.86 1.91 -13.23
C GLY A 132 7.88 0.83 -13.51
N GLU A 133 8.63 0.95 -14.61
CA GLU A 133 9.69 0.01 -14.98
C GLU A 133 10.81 -0.04 -13.92
N LEU A 134 11.21 1.12 -13.40
CA LEU A 134 12.21 1.24 -12.35
C LEU A 134 11.77 0.53 -11.06
N ILE A 135 10.52 0.74 -10.63
CA ILE A 135 9.97 0.06 -9.46
C ILE A 135 9.80 -1.43 -9.72
N ALA A 136 9.36 -1.85 -10.91
CA ALA A 136 9.27 -3.26 -11.28
C ALA A 136 10.64 -3.96 -11.21
N SER A 137 11.72 -3.23 -11.54
CA SER A 137 13.11 -3.71 -11.50
C SER A 137 13.64 -4.01 -10.09
N LEU A 138 13.01 -3.50 -9.03
CA LEU A 138 13.43 -3.74 -7.65
C LEU A 138 13.42 -5.24 -7.33
N ARG A 139 14.52 -5.79 -6.83
CA ARG A 139 14.61 -7.23 -6.53
C ARG A 139 14.56 -7.47 -5.03
N MET A 140 13.72 -8.42 -4.60
CA MET A 140 13.82 -8.95 -3.23
C MET A 140 15.04 -9.87 -3.15
N PRO A 141 16.04 -9.62 -2.28
CA PRO A 141 17.18 -10.50 -2.14
C PRO A 141 16.73 -11.91 -1.69
N LYS A 142 17.45 -12.93 -2.16
CA LYS A 142 17.23 -14.33 -1.75
C LYS A 142 18.37 -14.79 -0.82
N PRO A 143 18.06 -15.60 0.20
CA PRO A 143 16.72 -15.95 0.70
C PRO A 143 16.00 -14.74 1.31
N ASP A 144 14.66 -14.75 1.25
CA ASP A 144 13.84 -13.73 1.91
C ASP A 144 13.76 -13.95 3.44
N LEU A 145 13.10 -13.03 4.15
CA LEU A 145 13.02 -13.04 5.61
C LEU A 145 12.37 -14.32 6.15
N THR A 146 11.29 -14.79 5.52
CA THR A 146 10.59 -16.01 5.93
C THR A 146 11.48 -17.25 5.77
N ALA A 147 12.19 -17.37 4.64
CA ALA A 147 13.12 -18.45 4.39
C ALA A 147 14.33 -18.41 5.35
N LEU A 148 14.80 -17.21 5.73
CA LEU A 148 15.84 -17.04 6.75
C LEU A 148 15.34 -17.45 8.14
N ALA A 149 14.15 -16.99 8.53
CA ALA A 149 13.53 -17.33 9.81
C ALA A 149 13.31 -18.84 9.95
N ALA A 150 12.96 -19.54 8.87
CA ALA A 150 12.83 -20.99 8.87
C ALA A 150 14.16 -21.74 9.09
N ARG A 151 15.30 -21.15 8.71
CA ARG A 151 16.64 -21.78 8.78
C ARG A 151 17.43 -21.39 10.02
N GLN A 152 17.07 -20.29 10.69
CA GLN A 152 17.83 -19.72 11.80
C GLN A 152 16.98 -19.75 13.09
N PRO A 153 17.23 -20.68 14.04
CA PRO A 153 16.37 -20.85 15.22
C PRO A 153 16.14 -19.57 16.04
N LYS A 154 17.20 -18.77 16.25
CA LYS A 154 17.10 -17.49 16.98
C LYS A 154 16.20 -16.48 16.27
N LEU A 155 16.35 -16.36 14.95
CA LEU A 155 15.51 -15.49 14.12
C LEU A 155 14.07 -16.01 14.05
N SER A 156 13.87 -17.32 13.96
CA SER A 156 12.55 -17.95 13.97
C SER A 156 11.75 -17.58 15.21
N ALA A 157 12.38 -17.65 16.38
CA ALA A 157 11.74 -17.29 17.65
C ALA A 157 11.38 -15.81 17.68
N ALA A 158 12.29 -14.94 17.25
CA ALA A 158 12.04 -13.51 17.17
C ALA A 158 10.93 -13.15 16.18
N TYR A 159 10.97 -13.71 14.97
CA TYR A 159 9.99 -13.51 13.91
C TYR A 159 8.58 -13.90 14.35
N ARG A 160 8.41 -15.04 15.04
CA ARG A 160 7.10 -15.46 15.56
C ARG A 160 6.59 -14.61 16.72
N THR A 161 7.49 -13.93 17.43
CA THR A 161 7.13 -13.08 18.57
C THR A 161 6.83 -11.65 18.13
N ALA A 162 7.35 -11.21 16.99
CA ALA A 162 7.14 -9.88 16.45
C ALA A 162 5.71 -9.74 15.88
N PRO A 163 4.87 -8.84 16.42
CA PRO A 163 3.50 -8.65 15.95
C PRO A 163 3.41 -8.26 14.46
N GLU A 164 4.36 -7.48 13.97
CA GLU A 164 4.41 -6.99 12.58
C GLU A 164 4.70 -8.11 11.57
N CYS A 165 5.19 -9.27 12.05
CA CYS A 165 5.42 -10.46 11.24
C CYS A 165 4.23 -11.43 11.25
N ALA A 166 3.20 -11.16 12.06
CA ALA A 166 1.99 -11.97 12.05
C ALA A 166 1.25 -11.79 10.71
N PRO A 167 0.54 -12.82 10.23
CA PRO A 167 -0.39 -12.65 9.12
C PRO A 167 -1.37 -11.51 9.40
N PRO A 168 -1.73 -10.70 8.39
CA PRO A 168 -2.69 -9.62 8.57
C PRO A 168 -4.02 -10.17 9.09
N GLU A 169 -4.68 -9.37 9.93
CA GLU A 169 -6.04 -9.68 10.36
C GLU A 169 -6.97 -9.72 9.15
N ARG A 170 -7.93 -10.66 9.18
CA ARG A 170 -8.93 -10.73 8.11
C ARG A 170 -9.79 -9.47 8.12
N LEU A 171 -10.19 -9.03 6.94
CA LEU A 171 -11.20 -7.99 6.80
C LEU A 171 -12.45 -8.34 7.63
N PRO A 172 -13.06 -7.35 8.31
CA PRO A 172 -14.30 -7.55 9.01
C PRO A 172 -15.40 -7.96 8.03
N THR A 173 -16.41 -8.68 8.52
CA THR A 173 -17.59 -8.98 7.71
C THR A 173 -18.38 -7.71 7.48
N ALA A 174 -18.58 -7.34 6.21
CA ALA A 174 -19.43 -6.22 5.83
C ALA A 174 -20.91 -6.56 6.09
N ALA A 175 -21.70 -5.61 6.56
CA ALA A 175 -23.11 -5.85 6.91
C ALA A 175 -23.93 -6.42 5.74
N ASP A 176 -23.65 -5.93 4.52
CA ASP A 176 -24.33 -6.33 3.29
C ASP A 176 -23.48 -7.30 2.43
N GLY A 177 -22.42 -7.87 3.02
CA GLY A 177 -21.52 -8.79 2.32
C GLY A 177 -20.93 -8.16 1.06
N THR A 178 -21.04 -8.81 -0.09
CA THR A 178 -20.59 -8.27 -1.39
C THR A 178 -21.75 -7.74 -2.26
N ASP A 179 -22.94 -7.57 -1.68
CA ASP A 179 -24.12 -7.16 -2.43
C ASP A 179 -24.13 -5.65 -2.71
N ALA A 180 -23.56 -5.25 -3.84
CA ALA A 180 -23.60 -3.88 -4.31
C ALA A 180 -25.04 -3.33 -4.50
N GLY A 181 -26.04 -4.21 -4.67
CA GLY A 181 -27.44 -3.84 -4.81
C GLY A 181 -28.07 -3.29 -3.52
N ALA A 182 -27.50 -3.63 -2.36
CA ALA A 182 -27.96 -3.14 -1.06
C ALA A 182 -27.86 -1.61 -0.95
N CYS A 183 -26.92 -0.98 -1.67
CA CYS A 183 -26.67 0.45 -1.62
C CYS A 183 -27.77 1.32 -2.29
N LYS A 184 -28.73 0.72 -2.98
CA LYS A 184 -29.73 1.45 -3.78
C LYS A 184 -30.61 2.39 -2.95
N ASP A 185 -30.82 2.10 -1.67
CA ASP A 185 -31.59 2.97 -0.77
C ASP A 185 -30.77 4.16 -0.22
N GLY A 186 -29.48 4.23 -0.57
CA GLY A 186 -28.57 5.28 -0.14
C GLY A 186 -27.71 4.90 1.08
N ALA A 187 -27.85 3.71 1.66
CA ALA A 187 -27.02 3.26 2.78
C ALA A 187 -26.64 1.78 2.67
N CYS A 188 -25.36 1.48 2.77
CA CYS A 188 -24.87 0.11 2.77
C CYS A 188 -23.48 0.01 3.39
N GLU A 189 -23.07 -1.19 3.74
CA GLU A 189 -21.71 -1.56 4.10
C GLU A 189 -21.33 -2.84 3.38
N ILE A 190 -20.48 -2.71 2.35
CA ILE A 190 -20.12 -3.80 1.45
C ILE A 190 -18.62 -4.07 1.45
N LEU A 191 -18.26 -5.32 1.17
CA LEU A 191 -16.93 -5.76 0.83
C LEU A 191 -16.73 -5.64 -0.68
N VAL A 192 -15.78 -4.80 -1.07
CA VAL A 192 -15.31 -4.65 -2.45
C VAL A 192 -13.99 -5.42 -2.58
N THR A 193 -13.92 -6.38 -3.50
CA THR A 193 -12.71 -7.19 -3.76
C THR A 193 -12.14 -6.98 -5.17
N LYS A 194 -12.88 -6.25 -6.01
CA LYS A 194 -12.48 -5.88 -7.37
C LYS A 194 -13.08 -4.53 -7.71
N GLN A 195 -12.53 -3.90 -8.75
CA GLN A 195 -13.10 -2.68 -9.28
C GLN A 195 -14.59 -2.87 -9.64
N THR A 196 -15.44 -1.94 -9.19
CA THR A 196 -16.88 -2.03 -9.40
C THR A 196 -17.51 -0.65 -9.51
N HIS A 197 -18.62 -0.56 -10.22
CA HIS A 197 -19.50 0.59 -10.20
C HIS A 197 -20.63 0.33 -9.22
N LEU A 198 -21.02 1.36 -8.45
CA LEU A 198 -22.06 1.28 -7.42
C LEU A 198 -23.08 2.38 -7.67
N ALA A 199 -24.35 2.01 -7.55
CA ALA A 199 -25.46 2.94 -7.44
C ALA A 199 -25.81 3.10 -5.95
N ILE A 200 -25.64 4.31 -5.42
CA ILE A 200 -25.89 4.63 -4.01
C ILE A 200 -26.98 5.70 -3.95
N GLY A 201 -28.23 5.29 -3.82
CA GLY A 201 -29.36 6.17 -4.12
C GLY A 201 -29.26 6.72 -5.55
N GLU A 202 -29.13 8.04 -5.68
CA GLU A 202 -28.94 8.72 -6.98
C GLU A 202 -27.46 8.88 -7.39
N TRP A 203 -26.52 8.47 -6.55
CA TRP A 203 -25.09 8.62 -6.84
C TRP A 203 -24.59 7.44 -7.67
N GLN A 204 -23.79 7.74 -8.69
CA GLN A 204 -23.05 6.74 -9.46
C GLN A 204 -21.57 6.90 -9.15
N VAL A 205 -21.00 5.90 -8.47
CA VAL A 205 -19.59 5.93 -8.08
C VAL A 205 -18.84 4.73 -8.62
N GLY A 206 -17.60 4.94 -9.03
CA GLY A 206 -16.63 3.89 -9.28
C GLY A 206 -15.80 3.64 -8.03
N VAL A 207 -15.57 2.38 -7.68
CA VAL A 207 -14.63 1.98 -6.63
C VAL A 207 -13.51 1.17 -7.27
N SER A 208 -12.27 1.56 -7.02
CA SER A 208 -11.07 0.79 -7.36
C SER A 208 -10.19 0.59 -6.11
N LEU A 209 -9.32 -0.42 -6.16
CA LEU A 209 -8.54 -0.86 -5.02
C LEU A 209 -7.06 -0.91 -5.38
N SER A 210 -6.22 -0.52 -4.43
CA SER A 210 -4.83 -0.92 -4.33
C SER A 210 -4.64 -1.75 -3.05
N GLU A 211 -3.43 -2.26 -2.77
CA GLU A 211 -3.21 -3.11 -1.60
C GLU A 211 -3.51 -2.43 -0.25
N THR A 212 -3.53 -1.10 -0.20
CA THR A 212 -3.67 -0.34 1.04
C THR A 212 -4.66 0.81 0.95
N LYS A 213 -5.35 0.95 -0.18
CA LYS A 213 -6.22 2.11 -0.45
C LYS A 213 -7.41 1.71 -1.29
N ALA A 214 -8.57 2.22 -0.89
CA ALA A 214 -9.77 2.26 -1.71
C ALA A 214 -9.87 3.65 -2.33
N THR A 215 -10.06 3.70 -3.64
CA THR A 215 -10.34 4.93 -4.37
C THR A 215 -11.81 4.92 -4.73
N VAL A 216 -12.55 5.91 -4.27
CA VAL A 216 -13.95 6.11 -4.65
C VAL A 216 -14.02 7.35 -5.52
N ARG A 217 -14.65 7.20 -6.68
CA ARG A 217 -14.75 8.25 -7.69
C ARG A 217 -16.21 8.55 -7.96
N ASN A 218 -16.58 9.81 -7.87
CA ASN A 218 -17.89 10.28 -8.28
C ASN A 218 -17.83 10.80 -9.73
N ASN A 219 -18.64 10.19 -10.60
CA ASN A 219 -18.77 10.60 -12.00
C ASN A 219 -20.16 11.17 -12.31
N ASP A 220 -20.88 11.63 -11.28
CA ASP A 220 -22.22 12.17 -11.44
C ASP A 220 -22.23 13.43 -12.35
N PRO A 221 -22.90 13.38 -13.52
CA PRO A 221 -22.97 14.52 -14.44
C PRO A 221 -23.76 15.70 -13.89
N ALA A 222 -24.60 15.50 -12.86
CA ALA A 222 -25.37 16.55 -12.20
C ALA A 222 -24.67 17.14 -10.96
N GLY A 223 -23.47 16.63 -10.61
CA GLY A 223 -22.75 16.97 -9.38
C GLY A 223 -21.28 17.30 -9.60
N ALA A 224 -20.53 17.38 -8.49
CA ALA A 224 -19.08 17.56 -8.54
C ALA A 224 -18.40 16.24 -8.94
N VAL A 225 -17.65 16.25 -10.04
CA VAL A 225 -16.75 15.13 -10.34
C VAL A 225 -15.55 15.22 -9.41
N GLY A 226 -15.27 14.12 -8.73
CA GLY A 226 -14.16 14.06 -7.78
C GLY A 226 -13.75 12.64 -7.45
N GLU A 227 -12.62 12.55 -6.77
CA GLU A 227 -12.05 11.30 -6.30
C GLU A 227 -11.63 11.47 -4.83
N VAL A 228 -11.91 10.46 -4.03
CA VAL A 228 -11.43 10.35 -2.66
C VAL A 228 -10.66 9.06 -2.47
N TRP A 229 -9.59 9.16 -1.69
CA TRP A 229 -8.70 8.08 -1.37
C TRP A 229 -8.81 7.75 0.10
N LEU A 230 -9.09 6.48 0.41
CA LEU A 230 -9.37 6.04 1.75
C LEU A 230 -8.45 4.89 2.12
N THR A 231 -7.74 5.05 3.23
CA THR A 231 -7.07 3.96 3.94
C THR A 231 -8.00 3.42 5.03
N ALA A 232 -7.63 2.31 5.68
CA ALA A 232 -8.40 1.78 6.81
C ALA A 232 -8.70 2.87 7.86
N GLY A 233 -9.96 2.95 8.29
CA GLY A 233 -10.48 3.97 9.21
C GLY A 233 -10.78 5.34 8.59
N GLY A 234 -10.36 5.59 7.35
CA GLY A 234 -10.52 6.87 6.67
C GLY A 234 -11.97 7.18 6.26
N THR A 235 -12.26 8.46 6.09
CA THR A 235 -13.57 8.96 5.65
C THR A 235 -13.42 9.98 4.54
N GLY A 236 -14.41 10.06 3.66
CA GLY A 236 -14.51 11.06 2.60
C GLY A 236 -15.97 11.38 2.31
N SER A 237 -16.22 12.43 1.55
CA SER A 237 -17.56 12.73 1.08
C SER A 237 -17.58 13.44 -0.27
N PHE A 238 -18.73 13.36 -0.93
CA PHE A 238 -19.07 14.13 -2.12
C PHE A 238 -20.32 14.95 -1.82
N GLY A 239 -20.29 16.23 -2.19
CA GLY A 239 -21.43 17.14 -2.04
C GLY A 239 -22.00 17.56 -3.39
N ARG A 240 -23.31 17.83 -3.43
CA ARG A 240 -24.01 18.49 -4.54
C ARG A 240 -24.37 19.93 -4.17
N ALA A 241 -24.65 20.74 -5.19
CA ALA A 241 -25.04 22.14 -5.02
C ALA A 241 -26.38 22.31 -4.27
N ASP A 242 -27.23 21.28 -4.28
CA ASP A 242 -28.50 21.23 -3.55
C ASP A 242 -28.37 20.84 -2.08
N GLY A 243 -27.14 20.65 -1.59
CA GLY A 243 -26.83 20.32 -0.20
C GLY A 243 -26.84 18.83 0.13
N ARG A 244 -27.19 17.95 -0.81
CA ARG A 244 -27.10 16.50 -0.61
C ARG A 244 -25.66 16.04 -0.56
N GLU A 245 -25.40 15.04 0.28
CA GLU A 245 -24.05 14.52 0.54
C GLU A 245 -24.03 13.00 0.43
N LEU A 246 -22.99 12.45 -0.21
CA LEU A 246 -22.60 11.05 -0.08
C LEU A 246 -21.40 10.96 0.86
N ALA A 247 -21.60 10.39 2.04
CA ALA A 247 -20.52 10.09 2.98
C ALA A 247 -20.00 8.67 2.76
N ILE A 248 -18.68 8.52 2.88
CA ILE A 248 -17.95 7.27 2.64
C ILE A 248 -17.01 7.03 3.81
N LYS A 249 -16.98 5.81 4.33
CA LYS A 249 -16.02 5.36 5.33
C LYS A 249 -15.39 4.04 4.90
N ALA A 250 -14.07 3.97 4.89
CA ALA A 250 -13.35 2.71 4.77
C ALA A 250 -13.20 2.09 6.16
N VAL A 251 -14.01 1.08 6.45
CA VAL A 251 -13.95 0.35 7.74
C VAL A 251 -12.62 -0.38 7.83
N ALA A 252 -12.22 -1.06 6.76
CA ALA A 252 -10.94 -1.73 6.62
C ALA A 252 -10.52 -1.75 5.14
N VAL A 253 -9.22 -1.78 4.89
CA VAL A 253 -8.63 -1.90 3.54
C VAL A 253 -7.35 -2.72 3.64
N ASP A 254 -7.22 -3.72 2.79
CA ASP A 254 -6.00 -4.51 2.61
C ASP A 254 -5.89 -5.03 1.17
N LYS A 255 -4.92 -5.93 0.92
CA LYS A 255 -4.69 -6.57 -0.38
C LYS A 255 -5.84 -7.45 -0.88
N ASP A 256 -6.72 -7.90 0.02
CA ASP A 256 -7.82 -8.82 -0.29
C ASP A 256 -9.13 -8.04 -0.55
N GLY A 257 -9.21 -6.77 -0.14
CA GLY A 257 -10.32 -5.90 -0.47
C GLY A 257 -10.46 -4.66 0.42
N ALA A 258 -11.63 -4.04 0.34
CA ALA A 258 -12.04 -2.95 1.24
C ALA A 258 -13.47 -3.15 1.72
N VAL A 259 -13.68 -2.99 3.02
CA VAL A 259 -15.02 -2.88 3.60
C VAL A 259 -15.39 -1.40 3.63
N LEU A 260 -16.32 -1.02 2.78
CA LEU A 260 -16.74 0.36 2.58
C LEU A 260 -18.16 0.56 3.05
N LYS A 261 -18.36 1.60 3.86
CA LYS A 261 -19.66 2.05 4.32
C LYS A 261 -20.04 3.33 3.59
N PHE A 262 -21.22 3.32 3.00
CA PHE A 262 -21.80 4.45 2.28
C PHE A 262 -23.06 4.93 2.95
N ARG A 263 -23.30 6.25 2.92
CA ARG A 263 -24.53 6.85 3.43
C ARG A 263 -24.81 8.18 2.73
N THR A 264 -26.00 8.31 2.17
CA THR A 264 -26.53 9.59 1.69
C THR A 264 -27.16 10.39 2.84
N LYS A 265 -27.09 11.72 2.73
CA LYS A 265 -27.79 12.68 3.58
C LYS A 265 -28.53 13.70 2.74
#